data_AF-A0A8H7X5R9-F1
#
_entry.id   AF-A0A8H7X5R9-F1
#
_cell.length_a   1.000
_cell.length_b   1.000
_cell.length_c   1.000
_cell.angle_alpha   90.00
_cell.angle_beta   90.00
_cell.angle_gamma   90.00
#
_symmetry.space_group_name_H-M   'P 1'
#
loop_
_entity.id
_entity.type
_entity.pdbx_description
1 polymer ?
#
loop_
_entity_poly.entity_id
_entity_poly.type
_entity_poly.pdbx_seq_one_letter_code
_entity_poly.pdbx_strand_id
1 'polypeptide(L)'
;MKLLFLLIASTVLANPNLRKRYDLDGNGVPDYCYDDDTGIAHCLDSNNKWTTFQGTARPKQTSISGTAKASTPTRPATTSSHITTTSIPSLSTAINAALPTATLPPPSTFASQNNSKWIISRVGYIYSSSMPDLTWDKGRTSVLSGTSFWNFGDVLAKDGLKDGFSMGAAFYSTRTDILKVDTKDIKNVNDWDFAKAHSSDPPPQGNTPFWGMDTSNVAEVSPGVGVGFVWEIWRAVSGEYVDRGAGIIKVTLGSKVPLANRTGPLITGPDGIQVGIMTILNAEGYIYTYSNGGPSGLIIGRSKLGNAFDATKYEFLKTTGKWVPGIPKSNDMSYGVQGNVHSDGQGSIMYSNYFRKYMLFTGAYGYYMNFYTSDTPYGPWSGQYGVAGQVGYGVNVHLEFSPGGSHRVLYISSGAGDGIMMYKLEFKY
;
A
#
# COMPACT_ATOMS: atom_id res chain seq x y z
N MET A 1 13.93 34.03 5.04
CA MET A 1 13.70 32.63 5.46
C MET A 1 12.94 31.94 4.31
N LYS A 2 13.62 31.16 3.48
CA LYS A 2 12.99 30.49 2.32
C LYS A 2 12.30 29.23 2.85
N LEU A 3 10.98 29.17 2.71
CA LEU A 3 10.16 28.00 3.03
C LEU A 3 10.56 26.90 2.04
N LEU A 4 11.32 25.90 2.49
CA LEU A 4 11.66 24.72 1.70
C LEU A 4 10.39 23.85 1.64
N PHE A 5 9.59 24.02 0.59
CA PHE A 5 8.56 23.04 0.23
C PHE A 5 9.29 21.78 -0.25
N LEU A 6 9.61 20.87 0.66
CA LEU A 6 9.87 19.49 0.28
C LEU A 6 8.51 18.95 -0.18
N LEU A 7 8.26 18.95 -1.49
CA LEU A 7 7.21 18.10 -2.03
C LEU A 7 7.61 16.68 -1.61
N ILE A 8 6.80 16.05 -0.75
CA ILE A 8 6.80 14.60 -0.59
C ILE A 8 6.38 14.07 -1.96
N ALA A 9 7.36 13.89 -2.85
CA ALA A 9 7.18 13.28 -4.15
C ALA A 9 7.02 11.77 -3.91
N SER A 10 5.91 11.39 -3.27
CA SER A 10 5.45 10.02 -3.33
C SER A 10 5.16 9.74 -4.79
N THR A 11 5.82 8.71 -5.31
CA THR A 11 5.74 8.26 -6.69
C THR A 11 4.31 7.86 -7.05
N VAL A 12 3.48 8.84 -7.41
CA VAL A 12 2.42 8.63 -8.39
C VAL A 12 3.09 8.70 -9.75
N LEU A 13 3.92 7.71 -10.08
CA LEU A 13 4.18 7.36 -11.47
C LEU A 13 2.92 6.64 -11.98
N ALA A 14 1.84 7.41 -12.12
CA ALA A 14 0.92 7.15 -13.21
C ALA A 14 1.77 7.27 -14.48
N ASN A 15 1.84 6.19 -15.26
CA ASN A 15 2.50 6.14 -16.56
C ASN A 15 2.30 7.48 -17.32
N PRO A 16 3.36 8.13 -17.83
CA PRO A 16 3.28 9.44 -18.49
C PRO A 16 2.45 9.47 -19.79
N ASN A 17 1.87 8.36 -20.23
CA ASN A 17 0.71 8.38 -21.12
C ASN A 17 -0.48 9.02 -20.38
N LEU A 18 -0.51 10.37 -20.42
CA LEU A 18 -1.55 11.29 -19.94
C LEU A 18 -2.95 10.65 -20.00
N ARG A 19 -3.38 10.02 -18.90
CA ARG A 19 -4.73 9.49 -18.75
C ARG A 19 -5.72 10.66 -18.68
N LYS A 20 -6.33 11.02 -19.81
CA LYS A 20 -7.51 11.88 -19.82
C LYS A 20 -8.67 11.13 -19.19
N ARG A 21 -9.26 11.72 -18.17
CA ARG A 21 -10.36 11.13 -17.39
C ARG A 21 -11.68 11.60 -18.01
N TYR A 22 -12.54 10.66 -18.40
CA TYR A 22 -13.83 10.91 -19.05
C TYR A 22 -14.93 10.39 -18.13
N ASP A 23 -16.07 11.09 -18.04
CA ASP A 23 -17.29 10.59 -17.38
C ASP A 23 -18.31 10.27 -18.47
N LEU A 24 -18.24 9.04 -18.98
CA LEU A 24 -19.06 8.45 -20.05
C LEU A 24 -20.50 8.22 -19.61
N ASP A 25 -20.72 7.81 -18.36
CA ASP A 25 -22.05 7.46 -17.85
C ASP A 25 -22.75 8.64 -17.14
N GLY A 26 -22.04 9.74 -16.92
CA GLY A 26 -22.58 10.99 -16.38
C GLY A 26 -22.87 10.91 -14.87
N ASN A 27 -22.31 9.93 -14.17
CA ASN A 27 -22.56 9.73 -12.74
C ASN A 27 -21.70 10.66 -11.84
N GLY A 28 -20.84 11.49 -12.43
CA GLY A 28 -19.93 12.40 -11.72
C GLY A 28 -18.63 11.75 -11.25
N VAL A 29 -18.42 10.47 -11.54
CA VAL A 29 -17.19 9.69 -11.31
C VAL A 29 -16.53 9.47 -12.67
N PRO A 30 -15.27 9.86 -12.86
CA PRO A 30 -14.60 9.58 -14.13
C PRO A 30 -14.47 8.07 -14.36
N ASP A 31 -14.93 7.61 -15.52
CA ASP A 31 -14.69 6.29 -16.08
C ASP A 31 -13.21 6.06 -16.38
N TYR A 32 -12.83 4.79 -16.31
CA TYR A 32 -11.45 4.37 -16.45
C TYR A 32 -11.05 4.32 -17.91
N CYS A 33 -10.25 5.29 -18.34
CA CYS A 33 -9.78 5.41 -19.71
C CYS A 33 -8.25 5.47 -19.82
N TYR A 34 -7.69 4.93 -20.91
CA TYR A 34 -6.32 5.18 -21.34
C TYR A 34 -6.28 5.50 -22.84
N ASP A 35 -5.38 6.38 -23.26
CA ASP A 35 -5.06 6.56 -24.68
C ASP A 35 -3.94 5.58 -25.06
N ASP A 36 -4.06 4.90 -26.19
CA ASP A 36 -2.95 4.15 -26.78
C ASP A 36 -2.03 5.06 -27.62
N ASP A 37 -0.92 4.52 -28.09
CA ASP A 37 0.09 5.25 -28.87
C ASP A 37 -0.44 5.75 -30.23
N THR A 38 -1.64 5.29 -30.65
CA THR A 38 -2.33 5.72 -31.87
C THR A 38 -3.36 6.83 -31.62
N GLY A 39 -3.53 7.24 -30.36
CA GLY A 39 -4.51 8.24 -29.96
C GLY A 39 -5.95 7.72 -29.95
N ILE A 40 -6.16 6.42 -29.72
CA ILE A 40 -7.48 5.84 -29.44
C ILE A 40 -7.66 5.80 -27.92
N ALA A 41 -8.78 6.35 -27.43
CA ALA A 41 -9.14 6.23 -26.03
C ALA A 41 -9.86 4.90 -25.79
N HIS A 42 -9.33 4.07 -24.92
CA HIS A 42 -9.90 2.82 -24.45
C HIS A 42 -10.48 3.07 -23.07
N CYS A 43 -11.78 2.95 -22.91
CA CYS A 43 -12.46 3.16 -21.64
C CYS A 43 -13.21 1.90 -21.19
N LEU A 44 -13.18 1.63 -19.89
CA LEU A 44 -13.98 0.61 -19.26
C LEU A 44 -15.39 1.17 -19.05
N ASP A 45 -16.40 0.54 -19.65
CA ASP A 45 -17.80 0.94 -19.45
C ASP A 45 -18.37 0.45 -18.11
N SER A 46 -19.60 0.87 -17.79
CA SER A 46 -20.33 0.47 -16.59
C SER A 46 -20.66 -1.03 -16.50
N ASN A 47 -20.47 -1.77 -17.59
CA ASN A 47 -20.58 -3.23 -17.65
C ASN A 47 -19.22 -3.93 -17.58
N ASN A 48 -18.14 -3.19 -17.31
CA ASN A 48 -16.75 -3.67 -17.28
C ASN A 48 -16.24 -4.18 -18.64
N LYS A 49 -16.77 -3.65 -19.75
CA LYS A 49 -16.27 -3.95 -21.09
C LYS A 49 -15.45 -2.77 -21.61
N TRP A 50 -14.27 -3.08 -22.14
CA TRP A 50 -13.45 -2.09 -22.83
C TRP A 50 -14.13 -1.64 -24.14
N THR A 51 -14.30 -0.33 -24.28
CA THR A 51 -14.88 0.34 -25.43
C THR A 51 -13.90 1.40 -25.95
N THR A 52 -13.83 1.57 -27.26
CA THR A 52 -12.85 2.46 -27.93
C THR A 52 -13.53 3.70 -28.52
N PHE A 53 -12.90 4.86 -28.37
CA PHE A 53 -13.36 6.14 -28.90
C PHE A 53 -12.30 6.79 -29.80
N GLN A 54 -12.70 7.22 -31.01
CA GLN A 54 -11.82 7.87 -31.99
C GLN A 54 -12.26 9.31 -32.29
N GLY A 55 -11.28 10.21 -32.49
CA GLY A 55 -11.50 11.54 -33.06
C GLY A 55 -12.52 12.42 -32.30
N THR A 56 -13.46 13.01 -33.04
CA THR A 56 -14.49 13.93 -32.55
C THR A 56 -15.64 13.24 -31.79
N ALA A 57 -15.69 11.91 -31.79
CA ALA A 57 -16.61 11.12 -30.96
C ALA A 57 -16.09 10.95 -29.52
N ARG A 58 -14.98 11.62 -29.16
CA ARG A 58 -14.48 11.63 -27.79
C ARG A 58 -15.50 12.30 -26.86
N PRO A 59 -15.86 11.66 -25.73
CA PRO A 59 -16.67 12.27 -24.69
C PRO A 59 -16.02 13.57 -24.21
N LYS A 60 -16.84 14.54 -23.83
CA LYS A 60 -16.35 15.86 -23.42
C LYS A 60 -15.49 15.69 -22.17
N GLN A 61 -14.21 16.06 -22.25
CA GLN A 61 -13.31 16.01 -21.12
C GLN A 61 -13.86 16.92 -20.02
N THR A 62 -14.23 16.36 -18.88
CA THR A 62 -14.59 17.13 -17.69
C THR A 62 -13.30 17.72 -17.14
N SER A 63 -13.02 18.97 -17.50
CA SER A 63 -12.03 19.77 -16.79
C SER A 63 -12.57 20.02 -15.39
N ILE A 64 -12.17 19.19 -14.42
CA ILE A 64 -12.35 19.54 -13.01
C ILE A 64 -11.31 20.62 -12.71
N SER A 65 -11.60 21.85 -13.11
CA SER A 65 -10.91 23.05 -12.64
C SER A 65 -11.35 23.33 -11.19
N GLY A 66 -11.05 22.38 -10.31
CA GLY A 66 -11.14 22.55 -8.87
C GLY A 66 -9.79 23.02 -8.37
N THR A 67 -9.51 24.32 -8.43
CA THR A 67 -8.61 24.94 -7.44
C THR A 67 -9.26 24.76 -6.07
N ALA A 68 -9.10 23.58 -5.49
CA ALA A 68 -9.42 23.35 -4.10
C ALA A 68 -8.38 24.13 -3.29
N LYS A 69 -8.74 25.35 -2.86
CA LYS A 69 -8.18 25.90 -1.64
C LYS A 69 -8.44 24.85 -0.57
N ALA A 70 -7.41 24.10 -0.20
CA ALA A 70 -7.43 23.32 1.03
C ALA A 70 -7.75 24.29 2.15
N SER A 71 -9.00 24.29 2.61
CA SER A 71 -9.38 24.99 3.82
C SER A 71 -8.67 24.27 4.96
N THR A 72 -7.62 24.88 5.49
CA THR A 72 -6.95 24.45 6.71
C THR A 72 -8.02 24.24 7.78
N PRO A 73 -8.31 23.00 8.22
CA PRO A 73 -9.22 22.81 9.33
C PRO A 73 -8.48 23.33 10.57
N THR A 74 -9.03 24.35 11.23
CA THR A 74 -8.52 24.79 12.52
C THR A 74 -8.64 23.62 13.48
N ARG A 75 -7.49 23.03 13.84
CA ARG A 75 -7.34 21.96 14.82
C ARG A 75 -8.12 22.34 16.09
N PRO A 76 -9.11 21.56 16.55
CA PRO A 76 -9.63 21.71 17.90
C PRO A 76 -8.47 21.50 18.86
N ALA A 77 -8.29 22.42 19.82
CA ALA A 77 -7.37 22.22 20.92
C ALA A 77 -7.73 20.88 21.59
N THR A 78 -6.83 19.91 21.47
CA THR A 78 -6.96 18.59 22.09
C THR A 78 -6.91 18.77 23.60
N THR A 79 -8.08 18.76 24.25
CA THR A 79 -8.19 18.44 25.66
C THR A 79 -7.69 17.01 25.84
N SER A 80 -6.63 16.85 26.62
CA SER A 80 -6.14 15.55 27.07
C SER A 80 -7.25 14.87 27.88
N SER A 81 -8.01 13.99 27.24
CA SER A 81 -8.90 13.07 27.94
C SER A 81 -8.03 11.92 28.45
N HIS A 82 -7.90 11.85 29.78
CA HIS A 82 -7.36 10.68 30.48
C HIS A 82 -8.16 9.44 30.07
N ILE A 83 -7.62 8.64 29.15
CA ILE A 83 -8.09 7.29 28.91
C ILE A 83 -7.63 6.47 30.11
N THR A 84 -8.58 6.04 30.93
CA THR A 84 -8.33 5.10 32.02
C THR A 84 -7.85 3.78 31.41
N THR A 85 -6.56 3.50 31.54
CA THR A 85 -5.93 2.25 31.10
C THR A 85 -6.49 1.08 31.89
N THR A 86 -7.46 0.37 31.32
CA THR A 86 -7.79 -0.98 31.75
C THR A 86 -6.74 -1.91 31.14
N SER A 87 -5.97 -2.59 32.00
CA SER A 87 -5.04 -3.62 31.58
C SER A 87 -5.79 -4.72 30.82
N ILE A 88 -5.44 -4.91 29.54
CA ILE A 88 -5.93 -6.07 28.79
C ILE A 88 -5.21 -7.29 29.35
N PRO A 89 -5.92 -8.32 29.85
CA PRO A 89 -5.29 -9.54 30.32
C PRO A 89 -4.50 -10.19 29.19
N SER A 90 -3.30 -10.68 29.50
CA SER A 90 -2.55 -11.57 28.63
C SER A 90 -3.43 -12.76 28.25
N LEU A 91 -3.86 -12.85 27.00
CA LEU A 91 -4.56 -14.01 26.47
C LEU A 91 -3.55 -15.15 26.25
N SER A 92 -3.17 -15.83 27.34
CA SER A 92 -2.82 -17.24 27.27
C SER A 92 -4.11 -18.03 27.41
N THR A 93 -4.37 -18.90 26.43
CA THR A 93 -5.51 -19.84 26.32
C THR A 93 -6.90 -19.22 26.23
N ALA A 94 -7.35 -18.94 25.01
CA ALA A 94 -8.78 -18.80 24.70
C ALA A 94 -9.25 -20.04 23.93
N ILE A 95 -10.31 -20.63 24.46
CA ILE A 95 -11.19 -21.66 23.91
C ILE A 95 -11.46 -21.41 22.42
N ASN A 96 -11.46 -22.48 21.62
CA ASN A 96 -11.87 -22.55 20.20
C ASN A 96 -13.34 -22.11 20.00
N ALA A 97 -13.68 -20.86 20.30
CA ALA A 97 -14.91 -20.26 19.82
C ALA A 97 -14.73 -20.00 18.32
N ALA A 98 -15.60 -20.57 17.49
CA ALA A 98 -15.59 -20.29 16.07
C ALA A 98 -15.70 -18.77 15.84
N LEU A 99 -14.79 -18.19 15.06
CA LEU A 99 -14.86 -16.79 14.70
C LEU A 99 -16.19 -16.51 14.00
N PRO A 100 -16.83 -15.34 14.24
CA PRO A 100 -18.05 -14.99 13.52
C PRO A 100 -17.77 -14.96 12.03
N THR A 101 -18.78 -15.32 11.23
CA THR A 101 -18.70 -15.28 9.77
C THR A 101 -19.95 -14.67 9.19
N ALA A 102 -19.82 -14.04 8.02
CA ALA A 102 -20.92 -13.45 7.27
C ALA A 102 -20.68 -13.56 5.77
N THR A 103 -21.68 -13.20 4.98
CA THR A 103 -21.58 -13.14 3.52
C THR A 103 -21.67 -11.68 3.06
N LEU A 104 -20.81 -11.29 2.13
CA LEU A 104 -20.91 -9.98 1.49
C LEU A 104 -22.06 -9.99 0.47
N PRO A 105 -22.84 -8.90 0.37
CA PRO A 105 -23.79 -8.72 -0.72
C PRO A 105 -23.04 -8.52 -2.05
N PRO A 106 -23.75 -8.52 -3.20
CA PRO A 106 -23.17 -8.05 -4.46
C PRO A 106 -22.63 -6.61 -4.34
N PRO A 107 -21.57 -6.24 -5.08
CA PRO A 107 -20.96 -4.92 -5.00
C PRO A 107 -21.95 -3.75 -5.15
N SER A 108 -22.93 -3.88 -6.07
CA SER A 108 -23.97 -2.87 -6.31
C SER A 108 -24.87 -2.60 -5.10
N THR A 109 -25.03 -3.58 -4.20
CA THR A 109 -25.84 -3.46 -2.99
C THR A 109 -25.01 -3.00 -1.78
N PHE A 110 -23.70 -3.22 -1.80
CA PHE A 110 -22.83 -2.85 -0.67
C PHE A 110 -22.88 -1.36 -0.36
N ALA A 111 -22.75 -0.50 -1.38
CA ALA A 111 -22.68 0.95 -1.18
C ALA A 111 -23.93 1.53 -0.48
N SER A 112 -25.13 1.03 -0.81
CA SER A 112 -26.38 1.49 -0.20
C SER A 112 -26.56 1.03 1.24
N GLN A 113 -25.74 0.09 1.71
CA GLN A 113 -25.78 -0.43 3.08
C GLN A 113 -24.78 0.27 4.03
N ASN A 114 -24.12 1.34 3.58
CA ASN A 114 -23.32 2.20 4.45
C ASN A 114 -24.20 2.75 5.60
N ASN A 115 -23.64 2.80 6.80
CA ASN A 115 -24.27 3.13 8.07
C ASN A 115 -25.35 2.14 8.59
N SER A 116 -25.69 1.09 7.85
CA SER A 116 -26.64 0.05 8.31
C SER A 116 -25.98 -1.32 8.49
N LYS A 117 -25.25 -1.83 7.50
CA LYS A 117 -24.52 -3.11 7.55
C LYS A 117 -23.02 -2.96 7.59
N TRP A 118 -22.50 -1.79 7.29
CA TRP A 118 -21.11 -1.46 7.52
C TRP A 118 -20.96 0.04 7.77
N ILE A 119 -19.86 0.45 8.38
CA ILE A 119 -19.56 1.86 8.64
C ILE A 119 -18.05 2.08 8.57
N ILE A 120 -17.64 3.20 7.99
CA ILE A 120 -16.27 3.69 8.07
C ILE A 120 -16.22 4.97 8.90
N SER A 121 -15.29 5.05 9.86
CA SER A 121 -15.08 6.24 10.70
C SER A 121 -13.60 6.59 10.78
N ARG A 122 -13.27 7.88 10.93
CA ARG A 122 -11.90 8.32 11.21
C ARG A 122 -11.53 7.98 12.66
N VAL A 123 -10.29 7.54 12.86
CA VAL A 123 -9.73 7.25 14.18
C VAL A 123 -8.78 8.36 14.60
N GLY A 124 -7.82 8.71 13.74
CA GLY A 124 -6.80 9.72 14.01
C GLY A 124 -5.57 9.53 13.14
N TYR A 125 -4.63 10.46 13.23
CA TYR A 125 -3.34 10.33 12.56
C TYR A 125 -2.41 9.42 13.36
N ILE A 126 -1.58 8.65 12.66
CA ILE A 126 -0.48 7.94 13.33
C ILE A 126 0.53 8.96 13.87
N TYR A 127 1.20 8.60 14.96
CA TYR A 127 2.16 9.47 15.62
C TYR A 127 3.31 8.68 16.23
N SER A 128 4.46 9.33 16.39
CA SER A 128 5.63 8.72 17.04
C SER A 128 5.56 8.87 18.55
N SER A 129 6.06 7.86 19.26
CA SER A 129 6.15 7.84 20.72
C SER A 129 7.09 8.89 21.33
N SER A 130 8.08 9.37 20.58
CA SER A 130 9.16 10.23 21.09
C SER A 130 9.53 11.40 20.19
N MET A 131 9.07 11.41 18.94
CA MET A 131 9.34 12.43 17.92
C MET A 131 7.99 12.93 17.36
N PRO A 132 7.26 13.79 18.10
CA PRO A 132 5.88 14.16 17.79
C PRO A 132 5.70 14.90 16.44
N ASP A 133 6.79 15.43 15.89
CA ASP A 133 6.78 16.22 14.66
C ASP A 133 7.23 15.43 13.42
N LEU A 134 7.18 14.09 13.44
CA LEU A 134 7.41 13.31 12.22
C LEU A 134 6.21 13.34 11.26
N THR A 135 6.52 13.35 9.97
CA THR A 135 5.63 12.98 8.87
C THR A 135 5.99 11.58 8.36
N TRP A 136 5.02 10.92 7.74
CA TRP A 136 5.09 9.51 7.38
C TRP A 136 4.55 9.28 5.98
N ASP A 137 5.17 8.36 5.26
CA ASP A 137 4.72 7.88 3.96
C ASP A 137 4.39 6.37 4.01
N LYS A 138 3.31 5.97 3.30
CA LYS A 138 2.76 4.61 3.14
C LYS A 138 2.27 3.94 4.41
N GLY A 139 3.13 3.78 5.42
CA GLY A 139 2.81 3.20 6.72
C GLY A 139 2.15 1.83 6.61
N ARG A 140 2.93 0.81 6.28
CA ARG A 140 2.47 -0.59 6.24
C ARG A 140 2.79 -1.28 7.55
N THR A 141 2.05 -2.33 7.89
CA THR A 141 2.39 -3.17 9.03
C THR A 141 2.70 -4.60 8.62
N SER A 142 3.48 -5.25 9.45
CA SER A 142 3.97 -6.61 9.27
C SER A 142 4.00 -7.33 10.62
N VAL A 143 3.92 -8.66 10.59
CA VAL A 143 3.97 -9.50 11.79
C VAL A 143 4.98 -10.61 11.59
N LEU A 144 5.93 -10.76 12.53
CA LEU A 144 6.86 -11.90 12.60
C LEU A 144 6.82 -12.47 14.02
N SER A 145 6.61 -13.78 14.15
CA SER A 145 6.50 -14.50 15.42
C SER A 145 5.51 -13.83 16.40
N GLY A 146 4.42 -13.29 15.85
CA GLY A 146 3.42 -12.52 16.59
C GLY A 146 3.83 -11.06 16.92
N THR A 147 5.07 -10.66 16.71
CA THR A 147 5.52 -9.27 16.94
C THR A 147 5.21 -8.42 15.73
N SER A 148 4.47 -7.34 15.93
CA SER A 148 4.03 -6.42 14.88
C SER A 148 4.93 -5.18 14.80
N PHE A 149 5.23 -4.75 13.58
CA PHE A 149 6.01 -3.55 13.31
C PHE A 149 5.49 -2.82 12.08
N TRP A 150 5.80 -1.53 12.03
CA TRP A 150 5.55 -0.64 10.92
C TRP A 150 6.76 -0.58 9.99
N ASN A 151 6.51 -0.44 8.69
CA ASN A 151 7.50 -0.05 7.71
C ASN A 151 6.94 1.08 6.83
N PHE A 152 7.76 2.10 6.65
CA PHE A 152 7.39 3.36 6.00
C PHE A 152 8.13 3.55 4.69
N GLY A 153 7.62 4.44 3.84
CA GLY A 153 8.39 5.06 2.77
C GLY A 153 9.27 6.16 3.36
N ASP A 154 9.08 7.38 2.87
CA ASP A 154 9.70 8.58 3.42
C ASP A 154 9.24 8.88 4.87
N VAL A 155 10.20 9.16 5.75
CA VAL A 155 10.00 9.65 7.12
C VAL A 155 10.95 10.83 7.36
N LEU A 156 10.41 11.95 7.82
CA LEU A 156 11.16 13.16 8.14
C LEU A 156 10.42 14.03 9.15
N ALA A 157 11.07 15.06 9.68
CA ALA A 157 10.40 16.05 10.51
C ALA A 157 9.53 17.00 9.66
N LYS A 158 8.43 17.49 10.24
CA LYS A 158 7.48 18.43 9.63
C LYS A 158 8.13 19.75 9.20
N ASP A 159 9.19 20.17 9.88
CA ASP A 159 9.94 21.39 9.59
C ASP A 159 11.24 21.12 8.81
N GLY A 160 11.41 19.90 8.26
CA GLY A 160 12.46 19.55 7.33
C GLY A 160 13.38 18.45 7.83
N LEU A 161 14.68 18.62 7.61
CA LEU A 161 15.69 17.56 7.81
C LEU A 161 16.35 17.58 9.19
N LYS A 162 15.86 18.37 10.14
CA LYS A 162 16.49 18.56 11.46
C LYS A 162 16.66 17.25 12.23
N ASP A 163 15.72 16.33 12.05
CA ASP A 163 15.70 15.02 12.70
C ASP A 163 16.00 13.90 11.70
N GLY A 164 16.60 14.23 10.56
CA GLY A 164 16.89 13.31 9.46
C GLY A 164 15.78 13.18 8.41
N PHE A 165 16.09 12.41 7.38
CA PHE A 165 15.24 11.86 6.34
C PHE A 165 15.64 10.41 6.08
N SER A 166 14.73 9.46 6.35
CA SER A 166 14.92 8.07 5.96
C SER A 166 13.83 7.66 4.98
N MET A 167 14.22 6.87 3.98
CA MET A 167 13.30 6.24 3.07
C MET A 167 13.36 4.74 3.30
N GLY A 168 12.32 4.18 3.88
CA GLY A 168 12.23 2.77 4.22
C GLY A 168 12.26 2.46 5.72
N ALA A 169 12.20 3.45 6.62
CA ALA A 169 12.35 3.20 8.06
C ALA A 169 11.31 2.21 8.63
N ALA A 170 11.70 1.45 9.65
CA ALA A 170 10.81 0.50 10.32
C ALA A 170 10.93 0.57 11.85
N PHE A 171 9.78 0.48 12.51
CA PHE A 171 9.68 0.64 13.96
C PHE A 171 8.66 -0.34 14.52
N TYR A 172 8.82 -0.74 15.78
CA TYR A 172 7.81 -1.58 16.40
C TYR A 172 6.47 -0.85 16.52
N SER A 173 5.38 -1.61 16.48
CA SER A 173 4.04 -1.11 16.77
C SER A 173 3.73 -1.32 18.25
N THR A 174 2.79 -0.54 18.79
CA THR A 174 2.25 -0.80 20.13
C THR A 174 0.91 -1.50 20.01
N ARG A 175 0.76 -2.68 20.62
CA ARG A 175 -0.52 -3.42 20.56
C ARG A 175 -1.69 -2.71 21.27
N THR A 176 -1.38 -1.81 22.20
CA THR A 176 -2.38 -1.10 23.01
C THR A 176 -2.84 0.22 22.38
N ASP A 177 -2.08 0.76 21.42
CA ASP A 177 -2.42 1.98 20.71
C ASP A 177 -2.09 1.83 19.22
N ILE A 178 -3.15 1.69 18.43
CA ILE A 178 -3.12 1.46 16.98
C ILE A 178 -2.60 2.65 16.18
N LEU A 179 -2.55 3.85 16.78
CA LEU A 179 -2.03 5.06 16.16
C LEU A 179 -0.54 5.28 16.48
N LYS A 180 -0.02 4.62 17.51
CA LYS A 180 1.33 4.87 18.01
C LYS A 180 2.38 4.00 17.33
N VAL A 181 3.40 4.67 16.80
CA VAL A 181 4.64 4.07 16.30
C VAL A 181 5.69 4.14 17.41
N ASP A 182 6.25 3.00 17.81
CA ASP A 182 7.28 2.94 18.86
C ASP A 182 8.66 3.28 18.30
N THR A 183 8.92 4.58 18.24
CA THR A 183 10.23 5.14 17.88
C THR A 183 11.20 5.18 19.07
N LYS A 184 10.83 4.64 20.24
CA LYS A 184 11.70 4.52 21.43
C LYS A 184 12.49 5.80 21.74
N ASP A 185 13.81 5.72 21.89
CA ASP A 185 14.75 6.79 22.21
C ASP A 185 15.42 7.44 20.98
N ILE A 186 14.86 7.20 19.78
CA ILE A 186 15.42 7.67 18.52
C ILE A 186 15.34 9.19 18.44
N LYS A 187 16.44 9.80 18.01
CA LYS A 187 16.57 11.26 17.84
C LYS A 187 16.79 11.68 16.39
N ASN A 188 17.17 10.74 15.53
CA ASN A 188 17.40 10.96 14.12
C ASN A 188 16.92 9.74 13.33
N VAL A 189 16.04 9.95 12.34
CA VAL A 189 15.46 8.84 11.57
C VAL A 189 16.47 8.21 10.59
N ASN A 190 17.55 8.92 10.23
CA ASN A 190 18.64 8.37 9.40
C ASN A 190 19.38 7.22 10.06
N ASP A 191 19.33 7.15 11.39
CA ASP A 191 19.99 6.09 12.14
C ASP A 191 19.30 4.72 11.92
N TRP A 192 18.13 4.70 11.29
CA TRP A 192 17.24 3.55 11.21
C TRP A 192 16.72 3.25 9.80
N ASP A 193 17.62 3.32 8.83
CA ASP A 193 17.39 2.70 7.52
C ASP A 193 17.16 1.19 7.69
N PHE A 194 15.91 0.77 7.52
CA PHE A 194 15.49 -0.61 7.72
C PHE A 194 16.26 -1.56 6.81
N ALA A 195 16.33 -1.21 5.52
CA ALA A 195 17.08 -1.91 4.49
C ALA A 195 18.19 -1.01 3.95
N LYS A 196 19.38 -1.59 3.75
CA LYS A 196 20.55 -0.90 3.20
C LYS A 196 20.87 -1.43 1.80
N ALA A 197 21.60 -0.65 1.02
CA ALA A 197 22.12 -1.09 -0.28
C ALA A 197 23.01 -2.33 -0.12
N HIS A 198 23.03 -3.19 -1.14
CA HIS A 198 23.96 -4.31 -1.18
C HIS A 198 25.37 -3.80 -1.50
N SER A 199 26.41 -4.50 -1.05
CA SER A 199 27.81 -4.06 -1.24
C SER A 199 28.26 -4.03 -2.70
N SER A 200 27.52 -4.69 -3.60
CA SER A 200 27.77 -4.66 -5.05
C SER A 200 27.09 -3.48 -5.75
N ASP A 201 26.18 -2.78 -5.08
CA ASP A 201 25.38 -1.75 -5.72
C ASP A 201 26.25 -0.49 -5.88
N PRO A 202 26.24 0.15 -7.06
CA PRO A 202 27.02 1.35 -7.28
C PRO A 202 26.53 2.47 -6.35
N PRO A 203 27.43 3.23 -5.70
CA PRO A 203 27.01 4.31 -4.81
C PRO A 203 26.31 5.43 -5.59
N PRO A 204 25.43 6.23 -4.95
CA PRO A 204 24.77 7.36 -5.57
C PRO A 204 25.79 8.39 -6.07
N GLN A 205 25.49 9.04 -7.20
CA GLN A 205 26.40 9.96 -7.88
C GLN A 205 25.71 11.25 -8.30
N GLY A 206 26.51 12.28 -8.61
CA GLY A 206 26.03 13.53 -9.19
C GLY A 206 25.05 14.28 -8.28
N ASN A 207 23.92 14.71 -8.84
CA ASN A 207 22.92 15.50 -8.13
C ASN A 207 22.03 14.66 -7.20
N THR A 208 22.14 13.33 -7.23
CA THR A 208 21.37 12.40 -6.38
C THR A 208 22.29 11.68 -5.39
N PRO A 209 22.79 12.35 -4.33
CA PRO A 209 23.83 11.79 -3.46
C PRO A 209 23.30 10.85 -2.36
N PHE A 210 21.98 10.67 -2.23
CA PHE A 210 21.38 9.88 -1.16
C PHE A 210 20.87 8.53 -1.67
N TRP A 211 20.96 7.51 -0.81
CA TRP A 211 20.23 6.27 -1.00
C TRP A 211 18.76 6.44 -0.64
N GLY A 212 17.90 5.69 -1.31
CA GLY A 212 16.49 5.55 -0.97
C GLY A 212 16.03 4.12 -1.18
N MET A 213 15.33 3.57 -0.19
CA MET A 213 14.81 2.19 -0.23
C MET A 213 13.31 2.20 -0.01
N ASP A 214 12.54 2.07 -1.09
CA ASP A 214 11.10 1.85 -0.96
C ASP A 214 10.87 0.42 -0.55
N THR A 215 10.04 0.15 0.43
CA THR A 215 9.86 -1.22 0.95
C THR A 215 8.43 -1.69 0.78
N SER A 216 8.26 -2.98 0.48
CA SER A 216 6.99 -3.68 0.66
C SER A 216 6.69 -3.86 2.15
N ASN A 217 5.50 -4.35 2.51
CA ASN A 217 5.35 -5.02 3.82
C ASN A 217 6.22 -6.30 3.86
N VAL A 218 6.30 -6.94 5.02
CA VAL A 218 7.07 -8.16 5.24
C VAL A 218 6.12 -9.33 5.46
N ALA A 219 6.36 -10.44 4.77
CA ALA A 219 5.64 -11.69 4.94
C ALA A 219 6.52 -12.70 5.68
N GLU A 220 5.99 -13.32 6.74
CA GLU A 220 6.71 -14.35 7.48
C GLU A 220 6.92 -15.60 6.62
N VAL A 221 8.16 -16.11 6.54
CA VAL A 221 8.50 -17.36 5.83
C VAL A 221 8.77 -18.52 6.78
N SER A 222 9.17 -18.20 8.00
CA SER A 222 9.32 -19.12 9.13
C SER A 222 9.26 -18.29 10.43
N PRO A 223 8.95 -18.87 11.60
CA PRO A 223 8.82 -18.11 12.84
C PRO A 223 10.00 -17.14 13.08
N GLY A 224 9.71 -15.83 13.09
CA GLY A 224 10.67 -14.76 13.35
C GLY A 224 11.52 -14.34 12.14
N VAL A 225 11.32 -14.93 10.97
CA VAL A 225 12.01 -14.62 9.72
C VAL A 225 11.01 -14.26 8.64
N GLY A 226 11.16 -13.06 8.08
CA GLY A 226 10.34 -12.58 6.98
C GLY A 226 11.11 -12.36 5.69
N VAL A 227 10.35 -12.32 4.60
CA VAL A 227 10.80 -11.79 3.31
C VAL A 227 10.13 -10.45 3.07
N GLY A 228 10.86 -9.51 2.50
CA GLY A 228 10.34 -8.27 1.95
C GLY A 228 11.05 -7.95 0.63
N PHE A 229 10.55 -6.94 -0.06
CA PHE A 229 11.14 -6.42 -1.28
C PHE A 229 11.45 -4.94 -1.10
N VAL A 230 12.49 -4.50 -1.80
CA VAL A 230 12.86 -3.10 -1.88
C VAL A 230 12.98 -2.64 -3.31
N TRP A 231 12.72 -1.36 -3.54
CA TRP A 231 13.04 -0.66 -4.76
C TRP A 231 14.07 0.42 -4.45
N GLU A 232 15.25 0.24 -5.01
CA GLU A 232 16.38 1.13 -4.80
C GLU A 232 16.29 2.34 -5.71
N ILE A 233 16.49 3.51 -5.11
CA ILE A 233 16.45 4.82 -5.75
C ILE A 233 17.67 5.62 -5.29
N TRP A 234 18.38 6.26 -6.21
CA TRP A 234 19.28 7.37 -5.85
C TRP A 234 18.49 8.65 -5.81
N ARG A 235 18.71 9.50 -4.81
CA ARG A 235 17.83 10.64 -4.57
C ARG A 235 18.56 11.91 -4.15
N ALA A 236 17.89 13.02 -4.36
CA ALA A 236 18.29 14.36 -3.93
C ALA A 236 17.23 14.96 -3.01
N VAL A 237 17.62 15.87 -2.12
CA VAL A 237 16.67 16.67 -1.32
C VAL A 237 15.80 17.61 -2.17
N SER A 238 16.17 17.85 -3.43
CA SER A 238 15.37 18.58 -4.41
C SER A 238 14.18 17.79 -4.95
N GLY A 239 14.12 16.48 -4.68
CA GLY A 239 13.16 15.56 -5.28
C GLY A 239 13.63 14.92 -6.60
N GLU A 240 14.82 15.26 -7.09
CA GLU A 240 15.45 14.52 -8.20
C GLU A 240 15.76 13.08 -7.78
N TYR A 241 15.52 12.13 -8.67
CA TYR A 241 15.74 10.72 -8.40
C TYR A 241 16.15 9.91 -9.63
N VAL A 242 16.82 8.78 -9.38
CA VAL A 242 17.18 7.78 -10.39
C VAL A 242 16.80 6.40 -9.87
N ASP A 243 15.86 5.74 -10.55
CA ASP A 243 15.50 4.36 -10.26
C ASP A 243 16.66 3.41 -10.58
N ARG A 244 16.90 2.43 -9.69
CA ARG A 244 18.00 1.46 -9.82
C ARG A 244 17.50 0.05 -10.05
N GLY A 245 16.46 -0.35 -9.33
CA GLY A 245 15.85 -1.67 -9.51
C GLY A 245 15.33 -2.28 -8.21
N ALA A 246 14.79 -3.50 -8.32
CA ALA A 246 14.21 -4.20 -7.17
C ALA A 246 15.25 -5.09 -6.48
N GLY A 247 14.98 -5.48 -5.25
CA GLY A 247 15.44 -6.79 -4.78
C GLY A 247 14.93 -7.21 -3.42
N ILE A 248 15.55 -8.23 -2.85
CA ILE A 248 14.95 -9.03 -1.78
C ILE A 248 15.68 -8.81 -0.47
N ILE A 249 14.92 -8.57 0.59
CA ILE A 249 15.41 -8.45 1.96
C ILE A 249 14.93 -9.63 2.82
N LYS A 250 15.83 -10.12 3.67
CA LYS A 250 15.52 -11.01 4.78
C LYS A 250 15.36 -10.17 6.04
N VAL A 251 14.23 -10.34 6.70
CA VAL A 251 13.85 -9.55 7.88
C VAL A 251 13.84 -10.42 9.13
N THR A 252 14.39 -9.91 10.22
CA THR A 252 14.37 -10.54 11.55
C THR A 252 14.03 -9.51 12.63
N LEU A 253 13.62 -9.97 13.80
CA LEU A 253 13.33 -9.10 14.95
C LEU A 253 14.63 -8.74 15.69
N GLY A 254 14.97 -7.45 15.73
CA GLY A 254 16.03 -6.92 16.60
C GLY A 254 15.49 -6.47 17.95
N SER A 255 16.36 -6.21 18.93
CA SER A 255 15.93 -5.77 20.27
C SER A 255 15.34 -4.35 20.27
N LYS A 256 15.81 -3.47 19.37
CA LYS A 256 15.34 -2.09 19.26
C LYS A 256 14.34 -1.89 18.13
N VAL A 257 14.66 -2.36 16.93
CA VAL A 257 13.85 -2.27 15.72
C VAL A 257 13.94 -3.57 14.92
N PRO A 258 13.05 -3.81 13.93
CA PRO A 258 13.24 -4.85 12.93
C PRO A 258 14.54 -4.65 12.14
N LEU A 259 15.19 -5.74 11.74
CA LEU A 259 16.44 -5.73 10.97
C LEU A 259 16.18 -6.31 9.59
N ALA A 260 16.48 -5.59 8.51
CA ALA A 260 16.42 -6.11 7.16
C ALA A 260 17.80 -6.12 6.48
N ASN A 261 18.16 -7.27 5.91
CA ASN A 261 19.40 -7.45 5.15
C ASN A 261 19.08 -7.84 3.72
N ARG A 262 19.71 -7.18 2.74
CA ARG A 262 19.70 -7.62 1.34
C ARG A 262 20.23 -9.04 1.23
N THR A 263 19.52 -9.88 0.50
CA THR A 263 19.92 -11.28 0.26
C THR A 263 20.86 -11.44 -0.93
N GLY A 264 21.02 -10.38 -1.74
CA GLY A 264 21.93 -10.30 -2.87
C GLY A 264 21.78 -8.99 -3.65
N PRO A 265 22.39 -8.90 -4.84
CA PRO A 265 22.28 -7.77 -5.76
C PRO A 265 20.84 -7.50 -6.21
N LEU A 266 20.62 -6.39 -6.92
CA LEU A 266 19.33 -6.10 -7.54
C LEU A 266 18.86 -7.25 -8.45
N ILE A 267 17.59 -7.61 -8.33
CA ILE A 267 16.96 -8.73 -9.06
C ILE A 267 16.34 -8.26 -10.39
N THR A 268 16.22 -6.94 -10.56
CA THR A 268 15.79 -6.25 -11.77
C THR A 268 16.55 -4.94 -11.89
N GLY A 269 16.61 -4.39 -13.10
CA GLY A 269 17.03 -3.01 -13.34
C GLY A 269 15.85 -2.02 -13.29
N PRO A 270 16.07 -0.76 -13.70
CA PRO A 270 15.02 0.27 -13.71
C PRO A 270 13.88 0.00 -14.71
N ASP A 271 14.10 -0.88 -15.70
CA ASP A 271 13.07 -1.31 -16.67
C ASP A 271 12.20 -2.48 -16.15
N GLY A 272 12.50 -3.01 -14.96
CA GLY A 272 11.72 -4.04 -14.30
C GLY A 272 10.55 -3.50 -13.49
N ILE A 273 9.64 -4.38 -13.09
CA ILE A 273 8.60 -4.04 -12.11
C ILE A 273 9.21 -3.83 -10.71
N GLN A 274 8.55 -2.97 -9.92
CA GLN A 274 8.82 -2.82 -8.49
C GLN A 274 8.21 -3.99 -7.72
N VAL A 275 8.88 -5.15 -7.77
CA VAL A 275 8.36 -6.43 -7.28
C VAL A 275 7.84 -6.30 -5.84
N GLY A 276 6.56 -6.58 -5.64
CA GLY A 276 5.93 -6.65 -4.31
C GLY A 276 5.79 -5.30 -3.58
N ILE A 277 6.19 -4.18 -4.18
CA ILE A 277 6.17 -2.86 -3.51
C ILE A 277 4.74 -2.41 -3.17
N MET A 278 3.72 -2.87 -3.89
CA MET A 278 2.35 -2.62 -3.44
C MET A 278 2.14 -3.34 -2.10
N THR A 279 2.21 -4.68 -2.14
CA THR A 279 2.07 -5.54 -0.97
C THR A 279 2.54 -6.96 -1.30
N ILE A 280 2.85 -7.73 -0.26
CA ILE A 280 3.13 -9.16 -0.33
C ILE A 280 2.31 -9.94 0.69
N LEU A 281 2.01 -11.19 0.38
CA LEU A 281 1.18 -12.08 1.19
C LEU A 281 1.77 -13.49 1.24
N ASN A 282 1.94 -14.04 2.45
CA ASN A 282 2.10 -15.48 2.62
C ASN A 282 0.72 -16.14 2.60
N ALA A 283 0.47 -16.96 1.60
CA ALA A 283 -0.75 -17.75 1.49
C ALA A 283 -0.48 -19.05 0.73
N GLU A 284 -1.19 -20.13 1.08
CA GLU A 284 -1.21 -21.38 0.31
C GLU A 284 0.18 -22.02 0.08
N GLY A 285 1.16 -21.74 0.94
CA GLY A 285 2.54 -22.22 0.79
C GLY A 285 3.40 -21.39 -0.19
N TYR A 286 2.95 -20.20 -0.57
CA TYR A 286 3.64 -19.27 -1.45
C TYR A 286 3.79 -17.89 -0.81
N ILE A 287 4.78 -17.14 -1.27
CA ILE A 287 4.85 -15.70 -1.14
C ILE A 287 4.31 -15.10 -2.43
N TYR A 288 3.13 -14.51 -2.36
CA TYR A 288 2.54 -13.72 -3.43
C TYR A 288 3.04 -12.28 -3.36
N THR A 289 3.36 -11.71 -4.52
CA THR A 289 3.83 -10.34 -4.69
C THR A 289 2.87 -9.59 -5.58
N TYR A 290 2.47 -8.38 -5.16
CA TYR A 290 1.61 -7.50 -5.93
C TYR A 290 2.42 -6.25 -6.26
N SER A 291 2.47 -5.91 -7.54
CA SER A 291 3.26 -4.81 -8.08
C SER A 291 2.38 -3.97 -8.98
N ASN A 292 2.64 -2.66 -9.05
CA ASN A 292 1.95 -1.81 -10.01
C ASN A 292 2.41 -2.16 -11.44
N GLY A 293 1.47 -2.28 -12.38
CA GLY A 293 1.75 -2.56 -13.80
C GLY A 293 0.67 -3.40 -14.48
N GLY A 294 0.82 -3.67 -15.77
CA GLY A 294 -0.15 -4.49 -16.51
C GLY A 294 -1.50 -3.78 -16.76
N PRO A 295 -2.46 -4.47 -17.41
CA PRO A 295 -3.70 -3.86 -17.91
C PRO A 295 -4.68 -3.43 -16.82
N SER A 296 -4.68 -4.10 -15.67
CA SER A 296 -5.49 -3.74 -14.49
C SER A 296 -4.77 -2.77 -13.53
N GLY A 297 -3.55 -2.35 -13.87
CA GLY A 297 -2.66 -1.66 -12.94
C GLY A 297 -2.02 -2.56 -11.88
N LEU A 298 -2.30 -3.87 -11.89
CA LEU A 298 -1.68 -4.86 -10.99
C LEU A 298 -1.07 -6.06 -11.71
N ILE A 299 0.20 -6.33 -11.42
CA ILE A 299 0.90 -7.58 -11.75
C ILE A 299 1.06 -8.41 -10.48
N ILE A 300 0.78 -9.71 -10.58
CA ILE A 300 0.96 -10.66 -9.49
C ILE A 300 2.04 -11.70 -9.84
N GLY A 301 2.97 -11.89 -8.90
CA GLY A 301 3.98 -12.94 -8.93
C GLY A 301 3.90 -13.82 -7.69
N ARG A 302 4.50 -15.01 -7.75
CA ARG A 302 4.65 -15.87 -6.58
C ARG A 302 5.92 -16.70 -6.62
N SER A 303 6.38 -17.11 -5.45
CA SER A 303 7.38 -18.17 -5.27
C SER A 303 6.97 -19.07 -4.11
N LYS A 304 7.34 -20.35 -4.16
CA LYS A 304 7.13 -21.26 -3.03
C LYS A 304 7.82 -20.70 -1.79
N LEU A 305 7.24 -20.93 -0.61
CA LEU A 305 7.74 -20.37 0.65
C LEU A 305 9.23 -20.64 0.89
N GLY A 306 9.68 -21.88 0.64
CA GLY A 306 11.09 -22.27 0.80
C GLY A 306 12.06 -21.62 -0.20
N ASN A 307 11.53 -20.98 -1.24
CA ASN A 307 12.28 -20.30 -2.31
C ASN A 307 12.07 -18.78 -2.28
N ALA A 308 11.51 -18.22 -1.19
CA ALA A 308 11.15 -16.80 -1.11
C ALA A 308 12.35 -15.85 -1.31
N PHE A 309 13.58 -16.32 -1.05
CA PHE A 309 14.80 -15.52 -1.22
C PHE A 309 15.52 -15.75 -2.54
N ASP A 310 14.98 -16.57 -3.44
CA ASP A 310 15.55 -16.83 -4.77
C ASP A 310 14.66 -16.23 -5.86
N ALA A 311 15.08 -15.08 -6.39
CA ALA A 311 14.37 -14.37 -7.44
C ALA A 311 14.12 -15.21 -8.71
N THR A 312 15.00 -16.18 -9.01
CA THR A 312 14.87 -17.05 -10.19
C THR A 312 13.72 -18.04 -10.08
N LYS A 313 13.16 -18.23 -8.87
CA LYS A 313 12.03 -19.12 -8.61
C LYS A 313 10.68 -18.41 -8.67
N TYR A 314 10.67 -17.10 -8.87
CA TYR A 314 9.42 -16.37 -9.02
C TYR A 314 8.82 -16.61 -10.40
N GLU A 315 7.53 -16.89 -10.40
CA GLU A 315 6.68 -16.96 -11.58
C GLU A 315 5.59 -15.89 -11.51
N PHE A 316 5.17 -15.37 -12.66
CA PHE A 316 4.20 -14.30 -12.77
C PHE A 316 3.01 -14.72 -13.61
N LEU A 317 1.82 -14.26 -13.22
CA LEU A 317 0.57 -14.65 -13.86
C LEU A 317 0.36 -13.83 -15.13
N LYS A 318 0.27 -14.53 -16.26
CA LYS A 318 -0.20 -13.94 -17.50
C LYS A 318 -1.70 -13.69 -17.47
N THR A 319 -2.16 -12.70 -18.23
CA THR A 319 -3.58 -12.40 -18.43
C THR A 319 -4.35 -13.60 -19.00
N THR A 320 -3.66 -14.52 -19.68
CA THR A 320 -4.21 -15.81 -20.13
C THR A 320 -4.41 -16.85 -19.02
N GLY A 321 -4.16 -16.52 -17.76
CA GLY A 321 -4.28 -17.42 -16.60
C GLY A 321 -3.11 -18.39 -16.39
N LYS A 322 -1.98 -18.23 -17.11
CA LYS A 322 -0.81 -19.10 -17.00
C LYS A 322 0.28 -18.46 -16.15
N TRP A 323 0.87 -19.22 -15.23
CA TRP A 323 2.08 -18.80 -14.50
C TRP A 323 3.32 -19.04 -15.37
N VAL A 324 4.20 -18.05 -15.45
CA VAL A 324 5.40 -18.08 -16.27
C VAL A 324 6.62 -17.69 -15.42
N PRO A 325 7.71 -18.48 -15.42
CA PRO A 325 8.93 -18.13 -14.69
C PRO A 325 9.57 -16.83 -15.17
N GLY A 326 10.15 -16.08 -14.23
CA GLY A 326 10.91 -14.86 -14.51
C GLY A 326 10.12 -13.57 -14.23
N ILE A 327 10.84 -12.53 -13.81
CA ILE A 327 10.26 -11.23 -13.46
C ILE A 327 10.01 -10.44 -14.76
N PRO A 328 8.77 -9.95 -15.02
CA PRO A 328 8.48 -9.20 -16.23
C PRO A 328 9.04 -7.78 -16.19
N LYS A 329 9.12 -7.17 -17.38
CA LYS A 329 9.39 -5.73 -17.52
C LYS A 329 8.18 -4.91 -17.06
N SER A 330 8.41 -3.67 -16.65
CA SER A 330 7.36 -2.77 -16.16
C SER A 330 6.29 -2.42 -17.20
N ASN A 331 6.65 -2.45 -18.48
CA ASN A 331 5.76 -2.15 -19.60
C ASN A 331 5.11 -3.40 -20.25
N ASP A 332 5.30 -4.60 -19.70
CA ASP A 332 4.72 -5.82 -20.25
C ASP A 332 3.24 -5.97 -19.83
N MET A 333 2.35 -5.67 -20.78
CA MET A 333 0.89 -5.72 -20.59
C MET A 333 0.30 -7.15 -20.64
N SER A 334 1.14 -8.18 -20.85
CA SER A 334 0.70 -9.58 -20.87
C SER A 334 0.58 -10.21 -19.48
N TYR A 335 1.02 -9.51 -18.43
CA TYR A 335 0.95 -9.97 -17.04
C TYR A 335 -0.11 -9.19 -16.25
N GLY A 336 -0.82 -9.90 -15.37
CA GLY A 336 -1.86 -9.30 -14.55
C GLY A 336 -2.65 -10.29 -13.71
N VAL A 337 -3.35 -9.75 -12.73
CA VAL A 337 -4.39 -10.47 -11.97
C VAL A 337 -5.60 -10.81 -12.83
N GLN A 338 -6.42 -11.78 -12.40
CA GLN A 338 -7.63 -12.20 -13.10
C GLN A 338 -8.88 -11.48 -12.56
N GLY A 339 -9.87 -11.21 -13.40
CA GLY A 339 -11.16 -10.61 -13.00
C GLY A 339 -11.21 -9.08 -13.12
N ASN A 340 -12.20 -8.47 -12.48
CA ASN A 340 -12.56 -7.06 -12.66
C ASN A 340 -11.96 -6.19 -11.58
N VAL A 341 -10.67 -5.87 -11.71
CA VAL A 341 -9.95 -5.05 -10.76
C VAL A 341 -9.20 -3.94 -11.48
N HIS A 342 -9.15 -2.79 -10.84
CA HIS A 342 -8.31 -1.67 -11.23
C HIS A 342 -7.59 -1.10 -10.01
N SER A 343 -6.31 -0.78 -10.17
CA SER A 343 -5.54 -0.01 -9.19
C SER A 343 -4.79 1.13 -9.87
N ASP A 344 -4.88 2.34 -9.30
CA ASP A 344 -4.08 3.50 -9.67
C ASP A 344 -2.81 3.65 -8.82
N GLY A 345 -2.45 2.60 -8.06
CA GLY A 345 -1.20 2.56 -7.32
C GLY A 345 -1.29 1.68 -6.09
N GLN A 346 -0.69 2.19 -5.00
CA GLN A 346 -0.51 1.46 -3.75
C GLN A 346 -1.83 0.96 -3.14
N GLY A 347 -1.75 -0.19 -2.48
CA GLY A 347 -2.87 -0.91 -1.90
C GLY A 347 -2.35 -2.05 -1.03
N SER A 348 -3.27 -2.85 -0.50
CA SER A 348 -2.94 -3.96 0.38
C SER A 348 -3.88 -5.13 0.15
N ILE A 349 -3.44 -6.33 0.50
CA ILE A 349 -4.23 -7.55 0.40
C ILE A 349 -4.26 -8.26 1.75
N MET A 350 -5.40 -8.87 2.05
CA MET A 350 -5.59 -9.68 3.25
C MET A 350 -6.50 -10.88 2.96
N TYR A 351 -6.45 -11.89 3.82
CA TYR A 351 -7.53 -12.87 3.93
C TYR A 351 -8.48 -12.48 5.07
N SER A 352 -9.79 -12.38 4.79
CA SER A 352 -10.80 -12.06 5.80
C SER A 352 -11.32 -13.32 6.47
N ASN A 353 -11.14 -13.45 7.78
CA ASN A 353 -11.74 -14.55 8.54
C ASN A 353 -13.27 -14.41 8.60
N TYR A 354 -13.78 -13.17 8.63
CA TYR A 354 -15.21 -12.87 8.70
C TYR A 354 -15.94 -13.26 7.41
N PHE A 355 -15.36 -12.95 6.24
CA PHE A 355 -15.99 -13.26 4.94
C PHE A 355 -15.46 -14.52 4.26
N ARG A 356 -14.34 -15.08 4.74
CA ARG A 356 -13.63 -16.21 4.13
C ARG A 356 -13.27 -15.97 2.67
N LYS A 357 -12.78 -14.76 2.39
CA LYS A 357 -12.35 -14.31 1.06
C LYS A 357 -11.04 -13.54 1.20
N TYR A 358 -10.21 -13.59 0.17
CA TYR A 358 -9.18 -12.59 0.00
C TYR A 358 -9.83 -11.25 -0.33
N MET A 359 -9.35 -10.18 0.30
CA MET A 359 -9.78 -8.81 0.06
C MET A 359 -8.57 -8.01 -0.42
N LEU A 360 -8.68 -7.45 -1.61
CA LEU A 360 -7.66 -6.58 -2.21
C LEU A 360 -8.15 -5.14 -2.13
N PHE A 361 -7.51 -4.34 -1.28
CA PHE A 361 -7.77 -2.93 -1.11
C PHE A 361 -6.93 -2.11 -2.08
N THR A 362 -7.57 -1.17 -2.76
CA THR A 362 -6.94 -0.24 -3.69
C THR A 362 -7.45 1.17 -3.43
N GLY A 363 -6.71 2.17 -3.90
CA GLY A 363 -7.16 3.54 -3.84
C GLY A 363 -6.49 4.43 -4.86
N ALA A 364 -7.04 5.63 -5.02
CA ALA A 364 -6.47 6.69 -5.83
C ALA A 364 -6.49 7.99 -5.02
N TYR A 365 -5.33 8.68 -4.98
CA TYR A 365 -5.15 9.90 -4.20
C TYR A 365 -6.23 10.95 -4.49
N GLY A 366 -6.99 11.34 -3.48
CA GLY A 366 -8.05 12.35 -3.59
C GLY A 366 -9.36 11.83 -4.19
N TYR A 367 -9.49 10.53 -4.48
CA TYR A 367 -10.66 9.99 -5.18
C TYR A 367 -11.39 8.92 -4.38
N TYR A 368 -10.79 7.75 -4.19
CA TYR A 368 -11.53 6.59 -3.68
C TYR A 368 -10.67 5.62 -2.87
N MET A 369 -11.35 4.89 -1.99
CA MET A 369 -10.91 3.68 -1.32
C MET A 369 -11.91 2.58 -1.64
N ASN A 370 -11.42 1.48 -2.22
CA ASN A 370 -12.24 0.34 -2.61
C ASN A 370 -11.60 -0.97 -2.15
N PHE A 371 -12.39 -2.03 -2.11
CA PHE A 371 -11.83 -3.39 -2.13
C PHE A 371 -12.50 -4.28 -3.16
N TYR A 372 -11.82 -5.38 -3.49
CA TYR A 372 -12.30 -6.47 -4.33
C TYR A 372 -12.17 -7.77 -3.56
N THR A 373 -12.93 -8.80 -3.93
CA THR A 373 -12.89 -10.10 -3.25
C THR A 373 -12.59 -11.24 -4.19
N SER A 374 -11.95 -12.29 -3.68
CA SER A 374 -11.63 -13.51 -4.43
C SER A 374 -11.53 -14.71 -3.49
N ASP A 375 -11.76 -15.91 -4.02
CA ASP A 375 -11.50 -17.17 -3.32
C ASP A 375 -10.02 -17.55 -3.30
N THR A 376 -9.21 -16.98 -4.19
CA THR A 376 -7.76 -17.18 -4.25
C THR A 376 -7.03 -15.84 -4.15
N PRO A 377 -5.72 -15.82 -3.81
CA PRO A 377 -4.93 -14.60 -3.81
C PRO A 377 -4.84 -13.95 -5.19
N TYR A 378 -4.97 -14.69 -6.28
CA TYR A 378 -4.66 -14.22 -7.64
C TYR A 378 -5.89 -13.92 -8.51
N GLY A 379 -7.09 -14.16 -7.97
CA GLY A 379 -8.36 -13.96 -8.65
C GLY A 379 -9.04 -15.27 -9.11
N PRO A 380 -10.16 -15.19 -9.84
CA PRO A 380 -10.75 -13.97 -10.38
C PRO A 380 -11.31 -13.04 -9.30
N TRP A 381 -10.96 -11.76 -9.37
CA TRP A 381 -11.47 -10.72 -8.49
C TRP A 381 -12.91 -10.33 -8.86
N SER A 382 -13.74 -10.10 -7.84
CA SER A 382 -15.10 -9.59 -7.94
C SER A 382 -15.15 -8.18 -8.54
N GLY A 383 -16.37 -7.63 -8.69
CA GLY A 383 -16.54 -6.18 -8.88
C GLY A 383 -16.13 -5.36 -7.65
N GLN A 384 -16.12 -4.04 -7.83
CA GLN A 384 -15.64 -3.05 -6.86
C GLN A 384 -16.60 -2.82 -5.69
N TYR A 385 -16.13 -3.05 -4.46
CA TYR A 385 -16.80 -2.62 -3.23
C TYR A 385 -16.29 -1.25 -2.80
N GLY A 386 -17.10 -0.20 -3.05
CA GLY A 386 -16.76 1.17 -2.67
C GLY A 386 -16.87 1.43 -1.17
N VAL A 387 -15.80 1.95 -0.56
CA VAL A 387 -15.74 2.20 0.89
C VAL A 387 -15.81 3.69 1.22
N ALA A 388 -14.97 4.51 0.60
CA ALA A 388 -14.91 5.94 0.87
C ALA A 388 -14.44 6.73 -0.35
N GLY A 389 -14.91 7.98 -0.46
CA GLY A 389 -14.38 8.97 -1.39
C GLY A 389 -13.35 9.89 -0.74
N GLN A 390 -12.53 10.57 -1.54
CA GLN A 390 -11.60 11.62 -1.13
C GLN A 390 -10.63 11.21 0.00
N VAL A 391 -10.10 10.00 -0.09
CA VAL A 391 -9.02 9.53 0.80
C VAL A 391 -7.65 9.97 0.26
N GLY A 392 -6.62 9.77 1.08
CA GLY A 392 -5.23 9.92 0.65
C GLY A 392 -4.77 8.83 -0.33
N TYR A 393 -3.46 8.66 -0.48
CA TYR A 393 -2.85 7.55 -1.21
C TYR A 393 -2.46 6.41 -0.26
N GLY A 394 -1.99 5.27 -0.78
CA GLY A 394 -1.45 4.18 0.04
C GLY A 394 -2.45 3.58 1.01
N VAL A 395 -3.45 2.85 0.49
CA VAL A 395 -4.47 2.19 1.31
C VAL A 395 -3.92 0.90 1.93
N ASN A 396 -3.62 0.92 3.21
CA ASN A 396 -3.01 -0.22 3.92
C ASN A 396 -3.91 -0.74 5.03
N VAL A 397 -4.21 -2.04 5.02
CA VAL A 397 -4.97 -2.72 6.08
C VAL A 397 -4.03 -3.30 7.14
N HIS A 398 -4.39 -3.13 8.41
CA HIS A 398 -3.61 -3.53 9.58
C HIS A 398 -4.33 -4.63 10.38
N LEU A 399 -4.14 -5.88 9.97
CA LEU A 399 -4.89 -7.04 10.47
C LEU A 399 -4.63 -7.35 11.94
N GLU A 400 -3.41 -7.13 12.40
CA GLU A 400 -2.97 -7.36 13.77
C GLU A 400 -3.70 -6.49 14.79
N PHE A 401 -4.29 -5.38 14.34
CA PHE A 401 -5.12 -4.50 15.16
C PHE A 401 -6.59 -4.89 15.15
N SER A 402 -7.01 -5.87 14.32
CA SER A 402 -8.39 -6.35 14.29
C SER A 402 -8.75 -7.07 15.60
N PRO A 403 -9.75 -6.60 16.37
CA PRO A 403 -10.14 -7.23 17.62
C PRO A 403 -10.52 -8.70 17.46
N GLY A 404 -9.87 -9.56 18.25
CA GLY A 404 -10.10 -11.00 18.28
C GLY A 404 -9.74 -11.73 16.98
N GLY A 405 -9.03 -11.09 16.04
CA GLY A 405 -8.67 -11.70 14.75
C GLY A 405 -9.87 -12.07 13.86
N SER A 406 -11.07 -11.59 14.19
CA SER A 406 -12.29 -11.91 13.45
C SER A 406 -12.32 -11.27 12.06
N HIS A 407 -11.63 -10.13 11.88
CA HIS A 407 -11.69 -9.29 10.68
C HIS A 407 -13.09 -8.70 10.42
N ARG A 408 -13.97 -8.68 11.43
CA ARG A 408 -15.23 -7.92 11.41
C ARG A 408 -14.97 -6.42 11.51
N VAL A 409 -13.90 -6.02 12.21
CA VAL A 409 -13.41 -4.65 12.29
C VAL A 409 -12.02 -4.62 11.67
N LEU A 410 -11.82 -3.75 10.68
CA LEU A 410 -10.55 -3.52 10.02
C LEU A 410 -10.07 -2.10 10.33
N TYR A 411 -8.77 -1.98 10.58
CA TYR A 411 -8.10 -0.69 10.63
C TYR A 411 -7.35 -0.48 9.32
N ILE A 412 -7.59 0.66 8.69
CA ILE A 412 -7.09 0.97 7.36
C ILE A 412 -6.45 2.34 7.41
N SER A 413 -5.20 2.46 6.97
CA SER A 413 -4.53 3.75 6.86
C SER A 413 -4.50 4.27 5.43
N SER A 414 -4.39 5.59 5.30
CA SER A 414 -4.16 6.28 4.03
C SER A 414 -3.36 7.57 4.25
N GLY A 415 -2.34 7.79 3.42
CA GLY A 415 -1.45 8.95 3.47
C GLY A 415 -2.03 10.18 2.80
N ALA A 416 -2.08 11.30 3.52
CA ALA A 416 -2.46 12.62 3.03
C ALA A 416 -1.30 13.61 3.24
N GLY A 417 -1.42 14.82 2.68
CA GLY A 417 -0.35 15.83 2.77
C GLY A 417 -0.02 16.29 4.20
N ASP A 418 -0.89 16.00 5.17
CA ASP A 418 -0.76 16.34 6.59
C ASP A 418 -0.40 15.13 7.48
N GLY A 419 -0.27 13.92 6.91
CA GLY A 419 0.12 12.70 7.61
C GLY A 419 -0.68 11.47 7.19
N ILE A 420 -0.49 10.35 7.88
CA ILE A 420 -1.23 9.11 7.62
C ILE A 420 -2.44 9.04 8.55
N MET A 421 -3.64 9.11 7.97
CA MET A 421 -4.92 8.98 8.67
C MET A 421 -5.31 7.51 8.81
N MET A 422 -5.69 7.11 10.01
CA MET A 422 -6.27 5.80 10.30
C MET A 422 -7.81 5.87 10.26
N TYR A 423 -8.41 4.89 9.62
CA TYR A 423 -9.84 4.65 9.54
C TYR A 423 -10.18 3.32 10.20
N LYS A 424 -11.40 3.23 10.74
CA LYS A 424 -12.00 1.99 11.24
C LYS A 424 -13.15 1.63 10.31
N LEU A 425 -13.05 0.50 9.63
CA LEU A 425 -14.12 -0.10 8.83
C LEU A 425 -14.75 -1.25 9.65
N GLU A 426 -16.01 -1.10 10.03
CA GLU A 426 -16.74 -2.09 10.82
C GLU A 426 -17.88 -2.70 10.00
N PHE A 427 -17.92 -4.02 9.95
CA PHE A 427 -19.00 -4.80 9.36
C PHE A 427 -20.00 -5.26 10.44
N LYS A 428 -21.29 -5.24 10.11
CA LYS A 428 -22.44 -5.56 10.98
C LYS A 428 -23.41 -6.54 10.28
N TYR A 429 -22.87 -7.38 9.40
CA TYR A 429 -23.65 -8.34 8.62
C TYR A 429 -24.22 -9.45 9.50
#